data_AF-A0AAX2EL06-F1
#
_entry.id   AF-A0AAX2EL06-F1
#
_cell.length_a   1.000
_cell.length_b   1.000
_cell.length_c   1.000
_cell.angle_alpha   90.00
_cell.angle_beta   90.00
_cell.angle_gamma   90.00
#
_symmetry.space_group_name_H-M   'P 1'
#
loop_
_entity.id
_entity.type
_entity.pdbx_description
1 polymer ?
#
loop_
_entity_poly.entity_id
_entity_poly.type
_entity_poly.pdbx_seq_one_letter_code
_entity_poly.pdbx_strand_id
1 'polypeptide(L)'
;MKKKQLITIFSLPLILTACSSGKLAMNHAEEVAKSGREIIKVTKEYNENLITLNNDWVAVLLGSDPNCRLTSDMTIPIREEQSSNPGIGMCVTPREEKRIKTIYLNAKSIDRKIFKENEQILSAFSDYLTALTAYTSDEPSYSVSELVDKALENADSINKNINLNDKQKKSISGLVSFLQRLATEEKNKGDIASVLKEMGPKQSENLDLLRKDIEEKKDRYFNTMSGDILHIALLNFNKRAKLPPQQSVSPKEIVQLNYTTQNYIKNITAAEVAINKYKEYNKGLLSIIEDDVTDKKIKEEMLDIQNKNIKEGLGYVKDFIQELGPVIIAAM
;
A
#
# COMPACT_ATOMS: atom_id res chain seq x y z
N MET A 1 -32.92 34.63 -37.41
CA MET A 1 -32.00 33.80 -36.61
C MET A 1 -32.70 32.49 -36.28
N LYS A 2 -32.30 31.40 -36.94
CA LYS A 2 -33.16 30.22 -37.19
C LYS A 2 -32.55 28.98 -36.53
N LYS A 3 -33.26 28.35 -35.57
CA LYS A 3 -33.15 26.99 -34.98
C LYS A 3 -31.76 26.35 -34.73
N LYS A 4 -30.79 26.41 -35.66
CA LYS A 4 -29.44 25.86 -35.54
C LYS A 4 -28.60 26.49 -34.43
N GLN A 5 -28.65 27.82 -34.24
CA GLN A 5 -27.93 28.50 -33.14
C GLN A 5 -28.47 28.11 -31.75
N LEU A 6 -29.77 27.84 -31.62
CA LEU A 6 -30.39 27.40 -30.37
C LEU A 6 -30.00 25.95 -30.03
N ILE A 7 -29.90 25.07 -31.02
CA ILE A 7 -29.48 23.66 -30.81
C ILE A 7 -28.03 23.58 -30.34
N THR A 8 -27.13 24.42 -30.87
CA THR A 8 -25.72 24.47 -30.42
C THR A 8 -25.62 24.99 -28.97
N ILE A 9 -26.41 26.00 -28.60
CA ILE A 9 -26.42 26.55 -27.22
C ILE A 9 -27.03 25.56 -26.21
N PHE A 10 -28.03 24.75 -26.59
CA PHE A 10 -28.64 23.75 -25.71
C PHE A 10 -27.85 22.43 -25.61
N SER A 11 -27.01 22.11 -26.60
CA SER A 11 -26.14 20.92 -26.57
C SER A 11 -24.78 21.16 -25.92
N LEU A 12 -24.30 22.42 -25.90
CA LEU A 12 -23.06 22.79 -25.20
C LEU A 12 -23.06 22.38 -23.72
N PRO A 13 -24.11 22.63 -22.91
CA PRO A 13 -24.14 22.20 -21.51
C PRO A 13 -24.02 20.69 -21.35
N LEU A 14 -24.67 19.90 -22.21
CA LEU A 14 -24.62 18.43 -22.18
C LEU A 14 -23.23 17.89 -22.55
N ILE A 15 -22.58 18.49 -23.55
CA ILE A 15 -21.20 18.14 -23.95
C ILE A 15 -20.22 18.56 -22.85
N LEU A 16 -20.40 19.74 -22.25
CA LEU A 16 -19.54 20.25 -21.18
C LEU A 16 -19.71 19.47 -19.86
N THR A 17 -20.92 18.95 -19.57
CA THR A 17 -21.15 18.05 -18.44
C THR A 17 -20.50 16.68 -18.65
N ALA A 18 -20.56 16.12 -19.86
CA ALA A 18 -19.87 14.87 -20.17
C ALA A 18 -18.33 15.03 -20.14
N CYS A 19 -17.80 16.18 -20.60
CA CYS A 19 -16.37 16.50 -20.44
C CYS A 19 -15.98 16.76 -18.97
N SER A 20 -16.92 17.18 -18.11
CA SER A 20 -16.63 17.40 -16.69
C SER A 20 -16.52 16.08 -15.90
N SER A 21 -17.35 15.08 -16.21
CA SER A 21 -17.27 13.75 -15.58
C SER A 21 -16.02 12.99 -16.04
N GLY A 22 -15.64 13.10 -17.32
CA GLY A 22 -14.38 12.53 -17.83
C GLY A 22 -13.14 13.07 -17.12
N LYS A 23 -13.00 14.40 -17.03
CA LYS A 23 -11.87 15.04 -16.33
C LYS A 23 -11.85 14.74 -14.83
N LEU A 24 -13.01 14.62 -14.20
CA LEU A 24 -13.12 14.24 -12.79
C LEU A 24 -12.69 12.78 -12.58
N ALA A 25 -13.10 11.86 -13.48
CA ALA A 25 -12.67 10.46 -13.44
C ALA A 25 -11.15 10.31 -13.66
N MET A 26 -10.55 11.13 -14.54
CA MET A 26 -9.09 11.21 -14.71
C MET A 26 -8.37 11.57 -13.41
N ASN A 27 -8.74 12.70 -12.79
CA ASN A 27 -8.11 13.15 -11.55
C ASN A 27 -8.17 12.07 -10.46
N HIS A 28 -9.34 11.47 -10.27
CA HIS A 28 -9.51 10.45 -9.24
C HIS A 28 -8.79 9.13 -9.59
N ALA A 29 -8.71 8.73 -10.87
CA ALA A 29 -7.92 7.57 -11.27
C ALA A 29 -6.42 7.78 -11.00
N GLU A 30 -5.90 8.98 -11.18
CA GLU A 30 -4.52 9.33 -10.80
C GLU A 30 -4.30 9.26 -9.29
N GLU A 31 -5.24 9.73 -8.48
CA GLU A 31 -5.18 9.63 -7.02
C GLU A 31 -5.20 8.18 -6.54
N VAL A 32 -6.08 7.36 -7.10
CA VAL A 32 -6.16 5.91 -6.84
C VAL A 32 -4.82 5.25 -7.20
N ALA A 33 -4.28 5.52 -8.38
CA ALA A 33 -3.00 4.97 -8.83
C ALA A 33 -1.82 5.43 -7.95
N LYS A 34 -1.78 6.71 -7.57
CA LYS A 34 -0.77 7.25 -6.66
C LYS A 34 -0.85 6.59 -5.29
N SER A 35 -2.05 6.44 -4.74
CA SER A 35 -2.26 5.77 -3.46
C SER A 35 -1.83 4.30 -3.53
N GLY A 36 -2.13 3.60 -4.61
CA GLY A 36 -1.70 2.20 -4.79
C GLY A 36 -0.18 2.04 -4.88
N ARG A 37 0.52 2.95 -5.58
CA ARG A 37 1.99 2.96 -5.61
C ARG A 37 2.60 3.25 -4.23
N GLU A 38 1.95 4.11 -3.44
CA GLU A 38 2.39 4.37 -2.07
C GLU A 38 2.32 3.10 -1.21
N ILE A 39 1.27 2.27 -1.35
CA ILE A 39 1.17 0.97 -0.65
C ILE A 39 2.44 0.13 -0.87
N ILE A 40 2.89 -0.03 -2.12
CA ILE A 40 4.09 -0.81 -2.43
C ILE A 40 5.32 -0.26 -1.71
N LYS A 41 5.51 1.06 -1.78
CA LYS A 41 6.65 1.74 -1.18
C LYS A 41 6.67 1.54 0.33
N VAL A 42 5.58 1.89 1.01
CA VAL A 42 5.52 1.83 2.47
C VAL A 42 5.51 0.41 3.00
N THR A 43 4.99 -0.58 2.25
CA THR A 43 5.11 -2.00 2.61
C THR A 43 6.56 -2.46 2.52
N LYS A 44 7.30 -2.10 1.47
CA LYS A 44 8.73 -2.45 1.35
C LYS A 44 9.56 -1.81 2.46
N GLU A 45 9.37 -0.51 2.69
CA GLU A 45 10.03 0.19 3.80
C GLU A 45 9.70 -0.47 5.14
N TYR A 46 8.44 -0.91 5.34
CA TYR A 46 8.04 -1.62 6.53
C TYR A 46 8.80 -2.95 6.73
N ASN A 47 8.85 -3.77 5.69
CA ASN A 47 9.54 -5.06 5.73
C ASN A 47 11.05 -4.90 5.99
N GLU A 48 11.69 -3.92 5.35
CA GLU A 48 13.12 -3.64 5.53
C GLU A 48 13.44 -3.14 6.94
N ASN A 49 12.60 -2.28 7.50
CA ASN A 49 12.77 -1.81 8.87
C ASN A 49 12.58 -2.94 9.88
N LEU A 50 11.65 -3.87 9.66
CA LEU A 50 11.51 -5.06 10.51
C LEU A 50 12.79 -5.93 10.50
N ILE A 51 13.35 -6.18 9.31
CA ILE A 51 14.60 -6.95 9.18
C ILE A 51 15.75 -6.23 9.90
N THR A 52 15.86 -4.91 9.71
CA THR A 52 16.89 -4.08 10.35
C THR A 52 16.75 -4.10 11.86
N LEU A 53 15.54 -3.88 12.39
CA LEU A 53 15.27 -3.93 13.83
C LEU A 53 15.62 -5.29 14.44
N ASN A 54 15.31 -6.39 13.76
CA ASN A 54 15.69 -7.73 14.23
C ASN A 54 17.21 -7.89 14.29
N ASN A 55 17.94 -7.46 13.25
CA ASN A 55 19.39 -7.54 13.21
C ASN A 55 20.05 -6.64 14.28
N ASP A 56 19.51 -5.43 14.49
CA ASP A 56 19.96 -4.51 15.54
C ASP A 56 19.76 -5.13 16.92
N TRP A 57 18.63 -5.81 17.15
CA TRP A 57 18.39 -6.54 18.40
C TRP A 57 19.43 -7.62 18.64
N VAL A 58 19.70 -8.45 17.64
CA VAL A 58 20.71 -9.51 17.74
C VAL A 58 22.10 -8.92 18.02
N ALA A 59 22.49 -7.87 17.29
CA ALA A 59 23.78 -7.23 17.44
C ALA A 59 23.96 -6.59 18.83
N VAL A 60 22.94 -5.88 19.31
CA VAL A 60 22.92 -5.26 20.64
C VAL A 60 23.00 -6.33 21.73
N LEU A 61 22.27 -7.43 21.61
CA LEU A 61 22.32 -8.52 22.59
C LEU A 61 23.72 -9.14 22.66
N LEU A 62 24.31 -9.48 21.50
CA LEU A 62 25.67 -10.06 21.43
C LEU A 62 26.74 -9.09 21.93
N GLY A 63 26.59 -7.78 21.70
CA GLY A 63 27.50 -6.75 22.19
C GLY A 63 27.30 -6.39 23.67
N SER A 64 26.17 -6.76 24.27
CA SER A 64 25.79 -6.39 25.63
C SER A 64 26.18 -7.39 26.71
N ASP A 65 26.73 -8.56 26.39
CA ASP A 65 27.27 -9.49 27.40
C ASP A 65 28.24 -10.47 26.72
N PRO A 66 29.50 -10.59 27.20
CA PRO A 66 30.47 -11.51 26.62
C PRO A 66 30.04 -12.99 26.63
N ASN A 67 29.04 -13.36 27.44
CA ASN A 67 28.48 -14.72 27.45
C ASN A 67 27.37 -14.93 26.40
N CYS A 68 26.86 -13.86 25.79
CA CYS A 68 25.93 -13.97 24.68
C CYS A 68 26.66 -14.51 23.46
N ARG A 69 26.23 -15.68 23.02
CA ARG A 69 26.78 -16.37 21.85
C ARG A 69 25.64 -16.93 21.02
N LEU A 70 25.85 -16.95 19.72
CA LEU A 70 25.01 -17.69 18.79
C LEU A 70 25.30 -19.19 18.91
N THR A 71 24.25 -19.97 19.11
CA THR A 71 24.28 -21.42 18.98
C THR A 71 24.18 -21.84 17.51
N SER A 72 24.40 -23.13 17.22
CA SER A 72 24.32 -23.68 15.87
C SER A 72 22.94 -23.57 15.23
N ASP A 73 21.89 -23.51 16.03
CA ASP A 73 20.50 -23.31 15.60
C ASP A 73 20.10 -21.84 15.47
N MET A 74 21.08 -20.92 15.56
CA MET A 74 20.91 -19.47 15.49
C MET A 74 20.02 -18.92 16.61
N THR A 75 20.23 -19.41 17.83
CA THR A 75 19.59 -18.88 19.03
C THR A 75 20.61 -18.29 20.00
N ILE A 76 20.14 -17.43 20.90
CA ILE A 76 20.95 -16.85 21.98
C ILE A 76 20.34 -17.31 23.31
N PRO A 77 21.10 -18.05 24.14
CA PRO A 77 20.56 -18.62 25.37
C PRO A 77 20.60 -17.57 26.50
N ILE A 78 19.42 -17.18 26.98
CA ILE A 78 19.19 -16.14 27.97
C ILE A 78 18.58 -16.74 29.23
N ARG A 79 18.92 -16.15 30.39
CA ARG A 79 18.31 -16.53 31.67
C ARG A 79 16.83 -16.19 31.68
N GLU A 80 16.00 -17.21 31.92
CA GLU A 80 14.57 -17.00 32.17
C GLU A 80 14.35 -16.26 33.49
N GLU A 81 15.07 -16.69 34.53
CA GLU A 81 14.93 -16.14 35.87
C GLU A 81 15.88 -14.95 36.09
N GLN A 82 15.32 -13.86 36.62
CA GLN A 82 16.08 -12.66 36.94
C GLN A 82 17.09 -12.95 38.05
N SER A 83 18.37 -12.67 37.81
CA SER A 83 19.36 -12.62 38.89
C SER A 83 19.44 -11.21 39.46
N SER A 84 19.26 -11.09 40.78
CA SER A 84 19.57 -9.86 41.53
C SER A 84 21.08 -9.64 41.70
N ASN A 85 21.90 -10.63 41.32
CA ASN A 85 23.34 -10.59 41.55
C ASN A 85 24.06 -9.85 40.40
N PRO A 86 24.69 -8.69 40.67
CA PRO A 86 25.26 -7.82 39.64
C PRO A 86 26.38 -8.43 38.78
N GLY A 87 27.05 -9.50 39.23
CA GLY A 87 28.13 -10.16 38.49
C GLY A 87 27.68 -11.27 37.52
N ILE A 88 26.38 -11.56 37.43
CA ILE A 88 25.83 -12.63 36.59
C ILE A 88 25.33 -12.03 35.28
N GLY A 89 25.84 -12.51 34.13
CA GLY A 89 25.46 -12.09 32.77
C GLY A 89 24.00 -12.38 32.37
N MET A 90 23.47 -11.73 31.33
CA MET A 90 22.11 -11.89 30.82
C MET A 90 22.00 -13.22 30.09
N CYS A 91 23.05 -13.54 29.33
CA CYS A 91 23.18 -14.82 28.67
C CYS A 91 23.80 -15.85 29.61
N VAL A 92 23.54 -17.13 29.29
CA VAL A 92 24.04 -18.26 30.08
C VAL A 92 25.30 -18.84 29.45
N THR A 93 26.27 -19.18 30.29
CA THR A 93 27.40 -20.01 29.85
C THR A 93 26.93 -21.46 29.61
N PRO A 94 27.65 -22.28 28.81
CA PRO A 94 27.24 -23.67 28.56
C PRO A 94 27.16 -24.50 29.84
N ARG A 95 27.94 -24.09 30.86
CA ARG A 95 27.96 -24.75 32.18
C ARG A 95 26.72 -24.42 33.01
N GLU A 96 26.20 -23.20 32.88
CA GLU A 96 25.01 -22.73 33.61
C GLU A 96 23.73 -23.23 32.97
N GLU A 97 23.69 -23.32 31.64
CA GLU A 97 22.55 -23.80 30.85
C GLU A 97 22.00 -25.16 31.34
N LYS A 98 22.87 -26.03 31.87
CA LYS A 98 22.50 -27.33 32.47
C LYS A 98 21.88 -27.25 33.87
N ARG A 99 21.89 -26.08 34.50
CA ARG A 99 21.60 -25.88 35.93
C ARG A 99 20.50 -24.86 36.19
N ILE A 100 20.17 -24.04 35.20
CA ILE A 100 19.16 -22.99 35.31
C ILE A 100 18.21 -23.03 34.11
N LYS A 101 17.00 -22.53 34.31
CA LYS A 101 16.06 -22.39 33.21
C LYS A 101 16.55 -21.33 32.23
N THR A 102 16.52 -21.71 30.95
CA THR A 102 17.10 -20.95 29.85
C THR A 102 16.06 -20.80 28.76
N ILE A 103 15.92 -19.59 28.25
CA ILE A 103 15.13 -19.26 27.06
C ILE A 103 16.09 -19.09 25.89
N TYR A 104 15.70 -19.59 24.72
CA TYR A 104 16.48 -19.48 23.50
C TYR A 104 15.86 -18.42 22.61
N LEU A 105 16.49 -17.23 22.58
CA LEU A 105 16.02 -16.17 21.69
C LEU A 105 16.38 -16.53 20.25
N ASN A 106 15.40 -16.48 19.37
CA ASN A 106 15.67 -16.66 17.95
C ASN A 106 16.45 -15.46 17.40
N ALA A 107 17.66 -15.72 16.91
CA ALA A 107 18.55 -14.74 16.28
C ALA A 107 18.68 -14.97 14.77
N LYS A 108 17.83 -15.83 14.18
CA LYS A 108 17.73 -15.96 12.73
C LYS A 108 17.30 -14.63 12.14
N SER A 109 17.99 -14.22 11.09
CA SER A 109 17.52 -13.09 10.28
C SER A 109 16.16 -13.44 9.70
N ILE A 110 15.27 -12.45 9.67
CA ILE A 110 13.98 -12.58 9.00
C ILE A 110 14.28 -12.79 7.51
N ASP A 111 13.90 -13.95 6.96
CA ASP A 111 14.09 -14.21 5.54
C ASP A 111 13.21 -13.27 4.72
N ARG A 112 13.82 -12.42 3.88
CA ARG A 112 13.13 -11.51 2.95
C ARG A 112 12.08 -12.24 2.11
N LYS A 113 12.26 -13.53 1.84
CA LYS A 113 11.31 -14.34 1.09
C LYS A 113 9.92 -14.36 1.70
N ILE A 114 9.75 -14.23 3.02
CA ILE A 114 8.41 -14.26 3.66
C ILE A 114 7.50 -13.08 3.24
N PHE A 115 8.11 -12.02 2.72
CA PHE A 115 7.42 -10.82 2.25
C PHE A 115 7.24 -10.78 0.74
N LYS A 116 8.00 -11.61 0.00
CA LYS A 116 8.11 -11.56 -1.46
C LYS A 116 6.77 -11.73 -2.15
N GLU A 117 5.95 -12.67 -1.70
CA GLU A 117 4.65 -12.94 -2.30
C GLU A 117 3.69 -11.75 -2.16
N ASN A 118 3.70 -11.06 -1.01
CA ASN A 118 2.87 -9.87 -0.79
C ASN A 118 3.34 -8.72 -1.70
N GLU A 119 4.65 -8.51 -1.82
CA GLU A 119 5.22 -7.50 -2.71
C GLU A 119 4.93 -7.77 -4.19
N GLN A 120 4.94 -9.03 -4.60
CA GLN A 120 4.56 -9.45 -5.96
C GLN A 120 3.09 -9.15 -6.24
N ILE A 121 2.18 -9.52 -5.33
CA ILE A 121 0.75 -9.23 -5.48
C ILE A 121 0.50 -7.73 -5.56
N LEU A 122 1.14 -6.92 -4.70
CA LEU A 122 1.03 -5.46 -4.76
C LEU A 122 1.56 -4.91 -6.09
N SER A 123 2.63 -5.48 -6.63
CA SER A 123 3.16 -5.09 -7.94
C SER A 123 2.15 -5.34 -9.06
N ALA A 124 1.49 -6.50 -9.09
CA ALA A 124 0.45 -6.79 -10.09
C ALA A 124 -0.75 -5.84 -9.95
N PHE A 125 -1.13 -5.48 -8.73
CA PHE A 125 -2.11 -4.44 -8.48
C PHE A 125 -1.67 -3.08 -9.06
N SER A 126 -0.39 -2.71 -8.97
CA SER A 126 0.10 -1.45 -9.57
C SER A 126 0.09 -1.45 -11.09
N ASP A 127 0.30 -2.60 -11.74
CA ASP A 127 0.18 -2.70 -13.20
C ASP A 127 -1.27 -2.46 -13.63
N TYR A 128 -2.24 -3.02 -12.90
CA TYR A 128 -3.66 -2.69 -13.08
C TYR A 128 -3.93 -1.19 -12.94
N LEU A 129 -3.38 -0.54 -11.90
CA LEU A 129 -3.59 0.89 -11.69
C LEU A 129 -3.02 1.76 -12.80
N THR A 130 -1.94 1.31 -13.43
CA THR A 130 -1.38 1.97 -14.61
C THR A 130 -2.34 1.85 -15.81
N ALA A 131 -2.93 0.67 -16.01
CA ALA A 131 -3.95 0.47 -17.03
C ALA A 131 -5.21 1.32 -16.79
N LEU A 132 -5.64 1.45 -15.52
CA LEU A 132 -6.79 2.27 -15.14
C LEU A 132 -6.57 3.76 -15.44
N THR A 133 -5.39 4.31 -15.12
CA THR A 133 -5.06 5.71 -15.44
C THR A 133 -4.98 5.94 -16.95
N ALA A 134 -4.47 4.97 -17.73
CA ALA A 134 -4.45 5.09 -19.19
C ALA A 134 -5.87 5.04 -19.77
N TYR A 135 -6.75 4.20 -19.23
CA TYR A 135 -8.14 4.09 -19.68
C TYR A 135 -8.92 5.39 -19.49
N THR A 136 -8.70 6.10 -18.38
CA THR A 136 -9.41 7.34 -18.12
C THR A 136 -8.82 8.54 -18.87
N SER A 137 -7.61 8.44 -19.43
CA SER A 137 -6.90 9.54 -20.07
C SER A 137 -7.48 9.96 -21.42
N ASP A 138 -7.54 11.28 -21.67
CA ASP A 138 -7.93 11.87 -22.96
C ASP A 138 -6.94 11.53 -24.11
N GLU A 139 -5.65 11.37 -23.78
CA GLU A 139 -4.60 10.94 -24.72
C GLU A 139 -3.66 9.94 -24.03
N PRO A 140 -3.95 8.63 -24.08
CA PRO A 140 -3.08 7.65 -23.46
C PRO A 140 -1.77 7.51 -24.26
N SER A 141 -0.63 7.64 -23.59
CA SER A 141 0.70 7.43 -24.19
C SER A 141 0.99 5.98 -24.57
N TYR A 142 0.14 5.05 -24.13
CA TYR A 142 0.25 3.61 -24.33
C TYR A 142 -1.13 3.02 -24.63
N SER A 143 -1.18 1.91 -25.38
CA SER A 143 -2.43 1.19 -25.61
C SER A 143 -2.97 0.61 -24.31
N VAL A 144 -4.23 0.93 -23.96
CA VAL A 144 -4.93 0.35 -22.78
C VAL A 144 -4.93 -1.17 -22.86
N SER A 145 -5.15 -1.72 -24.06
CA SER A 145 -5.10 -3.16 -24.36
C SER A 145 -3.78 -3.80 -23.91
N GLU A 146 -2.65 -3.20 -24.28
CA GLU A 146 -1.31 -3.70 -23.97
C GLU A 146 -1.03 -3.63 -22.47
N LEU A 147 -1.49 -2.57 -21.79
CA LEU A 147 -1.33 -2.42 -20.35
C LEU A 147 -2.17 -3.44 -19.57
N VAL A 148 -3.40 -3.71 -20.01
CA VAL A 148 -4.27 -4.73 -19.39
C VAL A 148 -3.70 -6.13 -19.61
N ASP A 149 -3.26 -6.46 -20.83
CA ASP A 149 -2.66 -7.77 -21.13
C ASP A 149 -1.37 -7.99 -20.32
N LYS A 150 -0.51 -6.96 -20.19
CA LYS A 150 0.68 -7.02 -19.34
C LYS A 150 0.34 -7.22 -17.85
N ALA A 151 -0.64 -6.48 -17.34
CA ALA A 151 -1.08 -6.63 -15.95
C ALA A 151 -1.64 -8.05 -15.71
N LEU A 152 -2.39 -8.58 -16.67
CA LEU A 152 -2.94 -9.93 -16.61
C LEU A 152 -1.84 -10.99 -16.61
N GLU A 153 -0.87 -10.90 -17.53
CA GLU A 153 0.26 -11.84 -17.60
C GLU A 153 1.03 -11.89 -16.27
N ASN A 154 1.31 -10.72 -15.68
CA ASN A 154 1.98 -10.64 -14.38
C ASN A 154 1.14 -11.28 -13.27
N ALA A 155 -0.14 -10.93 -13.18
CA ALA A 155 -1.06 -11.47 -12.18
C ALA A 155 -1.22 -13.00 -12.31
N ASP A 156 -1.34 -13.52 -13.52
CA ASP A 156 -1.43 -14.96 -13.81
C ASP A 156 -0.13 -15.69 -13.45
N SER A 157 1.03 -15.09 -13.75
CA SER A 157 2.32 -15.66 -13.37
C SER A 157 2.43 -15.80 -11.84
N ILE A 158 1.97 -14.80 -11.09
CA ILE A 158 1.98 -14.84 -9.62
C ILE A 158 0.96 -15.86 -9.11
N ASN A 159 -0.23 -15.92 -9.69
CA ASN A 159 -1.29 -16.86 -9.28
C ASN A 159 -0.88 -18.34 -9.43
N LYS A 160 0.05 -18.64 -10.33
CA LYS A 160 0.64 -19.98 -10.52
C LYS A 160 1.69 -20.34 -9.47
N ASN A 161 2.08 -19.42 -8.59
CA ASN A 161 3.05 -19.70 -7.53
C ASN A 161 2.45 -20.63 -6.47
N ILE A 162 3.14 -21.73 -6.19
CA ILE A 162 2.72 -22.76 -5.21
C ILE A 162 2.81 -22.31 -3.75
N ASN A 163 3.55 -21.23 -3.46
CA ASN A 163 3.82 -20.77 -2.09
C ASN A 163 2.79 -19.78 -1.55
N LEU A 164 1.73 -19.47 -2.30
CA LEU A 164 0.70 -18.55 -1.86
C LEU A 164 -0.19 -19.19 -0.79
N ASN A 165 -0.42 -18.45 0.29
CA ASN A 165 -1.45 -18.82 1.28
C ASN A 165 -2.87 -18.51 0.77
N ASP A 166 -3.89 -18.98 1.49
CA ASP A 166 -5.29 -18.84 1.08
C ASP A 166 -5.74 -17.39 0.84
N LYS A 167 -5.28 -16.44 1.66
CA LYS A 167 -5.65 -15.01 1.51
C LYS A 167 -4.99 -14.40 0.28
N GLN A 168 -3.69 -14.67 0.11
CA GLN A 168 -2.90 -14.25 -1.04
C GLN A 168 -3.48 -14.82 -2.35
N LYS A 169 -3.81 -16.12 -2.37
CA LYS A 169 -4.39 -16.81 -3.51
C LYS A 169 -5.75 -16.25 -3.90
N LYS A 170 -6.63 -16.01 -2.92
CA LYS A 170 -7.94 -15.36 -3.17
C LYS A 170 -7.78 -13.95 -3.73
N SER A 171 -6.89 -13.16 -3.13
CA SER A 171 -6.60 -11.79 -3.58
C SER A 171 -6.14 -11.75 -5.04
N ILE A 172 -5.13 -12.56 -5.41
CA ILE A 172 -4.59 -12.55 -6.77
C ILE A 172 -5.53 -13.20 -7.80
N SER A 173 -6.24 -14.29 -7.43
CA SER A 173 -7.24 -14.90 -8.32
C SER A 173 -8.40 -13.95 -8.63
N GLY A 174 -8.80 -13.12 -7.66
CA GLY A 174 -9.79 -12.06 -7.86
C GLY A 174 -9.31 -10.97 -8.83
N LEU A 175 -8.03 -10.57 -8.73
CA LEU A 175 -7.41 -9.63 -9.67
C LEU A 175 -7.31 -10.22 -11.09
N VAL A 176 -6.86 -11.47 -11.21
CA VAL A 176 -6.79 -12.21 -12.49
C VAL A 176 -8.15 -12.26 -13.16
N SER A 177 -9.19 -12.70 -12.45
CA SER A 177 -10.54 -12.85 -13.02
C SER A 177 -11.06 -11.52 -13.55
N PHE A 178 -10.77 -10.43 -12.84
CA PHE A 178 -11.14 -9.09 -13.25
C PHE A 178 -10.36 -8.61 -14.47
N LEU A 179 -9.03 -8.78 -14.50
CA LEU A 179 -8.21 -8.41 -15.65
C LEU A 179 -8.56 -9.23 -16.90
N GLN A 180 -8.89 -10.51 -16.76
CA GLN A 180 -9.38 -11.34 -17.87
C GLN A 180 -10.69 -10.80 -18.43
N ARG A 181 -11.63 -10.41 -17.57
CA ARG A 181 -12.89 -9.80 -17.99
C ARG A 181 -12.66 -8.47 -18.69
N LEU A 182 -11.81 -7.61 -18.11
CA LEU A 182 -11.45 -6.31 -18.67
C LEU A 182 -10.81 -6.45 -20.05
N ALA A 183 -9.84 -7.37 -20.21
CA ALA A 183 -9.18 -7.65 -21.49
C ALA A 183 -10.17 -8.14 -22.56
N THR A 184 -11.13 -8.98 -22.16
CA THR A 184 -12.14 -9.52 -23.07
C THR A 184 -13.09 -8.43 -23.56
N GLU A 185 -13.58 -7.59 -22.66
CA GLU A 185 -14.50 -6.51 -23.01
C GLU A 185 -13.79 -5.43 -23.85
N GLU A 186 -12.53 -5.09 -23.54
CA GLU A 186 -11.73 -4.16 -24.35
C GLU A 186 -11.52 -4.66 -25.78
N LYS A 187 -11.12 -5.93 -25.96
CA LYS A 187 -10.95 -6.57 -27.28
C LYS A 187 -12.24 -6.58 -28.11
N ASN A 188 -13.40 -6.70 -27.44
CA ASN A 188 -14.71 -6.72 -28.09
C ASN A 188 -15.33 -5.33 -28.26
N LYS A 189 -14.64 -4.24 -27.87
CA LYS A 189 -15.20 -2.88 -27.79
C LYS A 189 -16.49 -2.81 -26.96
N GLY A 190 -16.55 -3.64 -25.92
CA GLY A 190 -17.61 -3.69 -24.93
C GLY A 190 -17.55 -2.54 -23.94
N ASP A 191 -18.50 -2.53 -23.00
CA ASP A 191 -18.61 -1.49 -21.98
C ASP A 191 -17.66 -1.76 -20.79
N ILE A 192 -16.47 -1.16 -20.84
CA ILE A 192 -15.47 -1.24 -19.76
C ILE A 192 -16.01 -0.63 -18.45
N ALA A 193 -16.85 0.41 -18.52
CA ALA A 193 -17.43 1.03 -17.32
C ALA A 193 -18.34 0.04 -16.58
N SER A 194 -19.09 -0.81 -17.30
CA SER A 194 -19.87 -1.90 -16.69
C SER A 194 -18.99 -2.90 -15.93
N VAL A 195 -17.80 -3.23 -16.46
CA VAL A 195 -16.86 -4.15 -15.77
C VAL A 195 -16.31 -3.50 -14.50
N LEU A 196 -15.90 -2.24 -14.58
CA LEU A 196 -15.42 -1.47 -13.43
C LEU A 196 -16.49 -1.35 -12.34
N LYS A 197 -17.75 -1.16 -12.73
CA LYS A 197 -18.90 -1.13 -11.82
C LYS A 197 -19.08 -2.45 -11.08
N GLU A 198 -19.10 -3.57 -11.80
CA GLU A 198 -19.37 -4.89 -11.21
C GLU A 198 -18.20 -5.40 -10.35
N MET A 199 -16.96 -5.17 -10.80
CA MET A 199 -15.78 -5.84 -10.25
C MET A 199 -14.80 -4.91 -9.54
N GLY A 200 -14.94 -3.58 -9.69
CA GLY A 200 -14.15 -2.57 -9.00
C GLY A 200 -14.25 -2.63 -7.48
N PRO A 201 -15.46 -2.78 -6.88
CA PRO A 201 -15.59 -2.97 -5.43
C PRO A 201 -14.84 -4.21 -4.92
N LYS A 202 -14.81 -5.29 -5.70
CA LYS A 202 -14.10 -6.53 -5.35
C LYS A 202 -12.58 -6.33 -5.29
N GLN A 203 -12.02 -5.34 -5.99
CA GLN A 203 -10.59 -5.01 -5.88
C GLN A 203 -10.23 -4.43 -4.51
N SER A 204 -11.13 -3.63 -3.91
CA SER A 204 -10.98 -3.17 -2.53
C SER A 204 -11.03 -4.33 -1.54
N GLU A 205 -11.88 -5.33 -1.77
CA GLU A 205 -11.96 -6.54 -0.94
C GLU A 205 -10.69 -7.42 -1.07
N ASN A 206 -10.18 -7.58 -2.29
CA ASN A 206 -8.95 -8.32 -2.56
C ASN A 206 -7.74 -7.67 -1.86
N LEU A 207 -7.64 -6.34 -1.84
CA LEU A 207 -6.59 -5.63 -1.09
C LEU A 207 -6.79 -5.74 0.44
N ASP A 208 -8.03 -5.79 0.93
CA ASP A 208 -8.31 -6.03 2.35
C ASP A 208 -7.87 -7.42 2.82
N LEU A 209 -7.96 -8.44 1.96
CA LEU A 209 -7.41 -9.77 2.25
C LEU A 209 -5.89 -9.72 2.44
N LEU A 210 -5.21 -8.93 1.62
CA LEU A 210 -3.78 -8.71 1.74
C LEU A 210 -3.43 -7.90 2.99
N ARG A 211 -4.22 -6.87 3.33
CA ARG A 211 -4.07 -6.10 4.57
C ARG A 211 -4.12 -7.02 5.80
N LYS A 212 -5.10 -7.92 5.85
CA LYS A 212 -5.23 -8.92 6.93
C LYS A 212 -4.04 -9.86 7.01
N ASP A 213 -3.48 -10.29 5.88
CA ASP A 213 -2.26 -11.10 5.88
C ASP A 213 -1.05 -10.33 6.46
N ILE A 214 -0.90 -9.05 6.10
CA ILE A 214 0.15 -8.16 6.64
C ILE A 214 -0.05 -7.97 8.16
N GLU A 215 -1.28 -7.72 8.61
CA GLU A 215 -1.64 -7.62 10.03
C GLU A 215 -1.28 -8.91 10.79
N GLU A 216 -1.66 -10.08 10.28
CA GLU A 216 -1.35 -11.36 10.93
C GLU A 216 0.16 -11.68 10.98
N LYS A 217 0.92 -11.25 9.96
CA LYS A 217 2.39 -11.37 9.97
C LYS A 217 3.01 -10.42 11.00
N LYS A 218 2.50 -9.19 11.10
CA LYS A 218 2.88 -8.21 12.12
C LYS A 218 2.60 -8.75 13.53
N ASP A 219 1.40 -9.27 13.77
CA ASP A 219 1.01 -9.75 15.10
C ASP A 219 1.81 -10.98 15.52
N ARG A 220 2.08 -11.90 14.59
CA ARG A 220 2.98 -13.03 14.85
C ARG A 220 4.38 -12.55 15.22
N TYR A 221 4.93 -11.61 14.46
CA TYR A 221 6.23 -11.02 14.77
C TYR A 221 6.21 -10.30 16.14
N PHE A 222 5.15 -9.53 16.44
CA PHE A 222 4.98 -8.88 17.74
C PHE A 222 5.01 -9.88 18.87
N ASN A 223 4.22 -10.96 18.77
CA ASN A 223 4.10 -11.95 19.83
C ASN A 223 5.45 -12.65 20.07
N THR A 224 6.18 -12.98 19.00
CA THR A 224 7.55 -13.54 19.13
C THR A 224 8.52 -12.54 19.75
N MET A 225 8.57 -11.29 19.28
CA MET A 225 9.54 -10.30 19.77
C MET A 225 9.22 -9.80 21.19
N SER A 226 7.95 -9.59 21.51
CA SER A 226 7.51 -9.03 22.79
C SER A 226 7.51 -10.07 23.92
N GLY A 227 7.21 -11.33 23.61
CA GLY A 227 7.25 -12.44 24.55
C GLY A 227 8.68 -12.86 24.91
N ASP A 228 9.55 -13.01 23.91
CA ASP A 228 10.86 -13.64 24.12
C ASP A 228 11.97 -12.61 24.36
N ILE A 229 12.05 -11.56 23.54
CA ILE A 229 13.25 -10.71 23.45
C ILE A 229 13.13 -9.43 24.27
N LEU A 230 12.10 -8.63 24.01
CA LEU A 230 11.99 -7.26 24.54
C LEU A 230 11.78 -7.26 26.06
N HIS A 231 10.81 -8.03 26.56
CA HIS A 231 10.45 -8.00 27.98
C HIS A 231 11.58 -8.57 28.85
N ILE A 232 12.16 -9.70 28.44
CA ILE A 232 13.15 -10.44 29.24
C ILE A 232 14.53 -9.80 29.18
N ALA A 233 14.96 -9.30 28.00
CA ALA A 233 16.22 -8.57 27.89
C ALA A 233 16.18 -7.25 28.69
N LEU A 234 15.10 -6.45 28.58
CA LEU A 234 14.96 -5.21 29.34
C LEU A 234 14.88 -5.43 30.84
N LEU A 235 14.18 -6.46 31.30
CA LEU A 235 14.07 -6.77 32.73
C LEU A 235 15.44 -7.15 33.31
N ASN A 236 16.20 -7.96 32.59
CA ASN A 236 17.57 -8.31 32.98
C ASN A 236 18.52 -7.10 32.91
N PHE A 237 18.26 -6.17 31.99
CA PHE A 237 19.13 -5.05 31.74
C PHE A 237 18.87 -3.83 32.67
N ASN A 238 17.61 -3.42 32.87
CA ASN A 238 17.22 -2.28 33.71
C ASN A 238 17.58 -2.47 35.19
N LYS A 239 17.63 -3.72 35.69
CA LYS A 239 18.11 -3.98 37.06
C LYS A 239 19.64 -3.88 37.19
N ARG A 240 20.39 -3.93 36.08
CA ARG A 240 21.87 -3.91 36.03
C ARG A 240 22.50 -2.57 35.68
N ALA A 241 21.76 -1.64 35.08
CA ALA A 241 22.21 -0.28 34.79
C ALA A 241 22.61 0.56 36.04
N LYS A 242 22.60 -0.04 37.24
CA LYS A 242 23.13 0.52 38.49
C LYS A 242 24.62 0.28 38.71
N LEU A 243 25.31 -0.42 37.80
CA LEU A 243 26.76 -0.68 37.85
C LEU A 243 27.53 0.16 36.82
N PRO A 244 28.82 0.46 37.06
CA PRO A 244 29.67 1.09 36.06
C PRO A 244 29.81 0.18 34.82
N PRO A 245 29.85 0.77 33.60
CA PRO A 245 29.81 0.00 32.36
C PRO A 245 31.08 -0.83 32.22
N GLN A 246 30.96 -2.15 32.25
CA GLN A 246 32.01 -3.07 31.77
C GLN A 246 31.82 -3.44 30.28
N GLN A 247 30.94 -2.75 29.56
CA GLN A 247 30.44 -3.17 28.25
C GLN A 247 30.52 -2.07 27.20
N SER A 248 30.66 -2.46 25.93
CA SER A 248 30.74 -1.57 24.76
C SER A 248 29.40 -0.99 24.31
N VAL A 249 28.27 -1.56 24.75
CA VAL A 249 26.92 -1.12 24.39
C VAL A 249 26.26 -0.45 25.59
N SER A 250 25.73 0.75 25.40
CA SER A 250 25.18 1.57 26.47
C SER A 250 23.75 1.16 26.85
N PRO A 251 23.37 1.32 28.12
CA PRO A 251 21.98 1.16 28.56
C PRO A 251 20.92 1.92 27.78
N LYS A 252 21.29 3.06 27.23
CA LYS A 252 20.39 3.91 26.47
C LYS A 252 20.05 3.28 25.12
N GLU A 253 20.97 2.54 24.49
CA GLU A 253 20.76 1.93 23.18
C GLU A 253 19.71 0.82 23.24
N ILE A 254 19.74 -0.04 24.27
CA ILE A 254 18.73 -1.10 24.46
C ILE A 254 17.34 -0.52 24.74
N VAL A 255 17.26 0.50 25.60
CA VAL A 255 15.98 1.16 25.93
C VAL A 255 15.41 1.87 24.69
N GLN A 256 16.25 2.57 23.92
CA GLN A 256 15.85 3.24 22.70
C GLN A 256 15.41 2.25 21.62
N LEU A 257 16.12 1.13 21.45
CA LEU A 257 15.77 0.09 20.49
C LEU A 257 14.44 -0.56 20.86
N ASN A 258 14.18 -0.81 22.16
CA ASN A 258 12.88 -1.28 22.62
C ASN A 258 11.76 -0.27 22.36
N TYR A 259 11.96 1.00 22.70
CA TYR A 259 10.96 2.03 22.43
C TYR A 259 10.62 2.12 20.94
N THR A 260 11.66 2.12 20.10
CA THR A 260 11.53 2.12 18.63
C THR A 260 10.76 0.90 18.14
N THR A 261 11.14 -0.29 18.62
CA THR A 261 10.50 -1.57 18.24
C THR A 261 9.02 -1.61 18.66
N GLN A 262 8.69 -1.19 19.89
CA GLN A 262 7.31 -1.15 20.35
C GLN A 262 6.46 -0.17 19.55
N ASN A 263 6.98 1.02 19.24
CA ASN A 263 6.28 1.99 18.41
C ASN A 263 6.10 1.50 16.97
N TYR A 264 7.09 0.80 16.43
CA TYR A 264 7.04 0.27 15.07
C TYR A 264 5.97 -0.82 14.92
N ILE A 265 5.75 -1.62 15.96
CA ILE A 265 4.86 -2.78 15.91
C ILE A 265 3.44 -2.49 16.43
N LYS A 266 3.27 -1.63 17.45
CA LYS A 266 1.95 -1.34 18.05
C LYS A 266 1.06 -0.45 17.19
N ASN A 267 1.65 0.35 16.31
CA ASN A 267 0.89 1.29 15.50
C ASN A 267 0.33 0.62 14.24
N ILE A 268 -0.76 1.19 13.71
CA ILE A 268 -1.23 0.86 12.36
C ILE A 268 -0.05 1.09 11.41
N THR A 269 0.29 0.09 10.60
CA THR A 269 1.42 0.22 9.67
C THR A 269 1.11 1.24 8.60
N ALA A 270 2.15 1.88 8.05
CA ALA A 270 1.97 2.77 6.90
C ALA A 270 1.30 2.07 5.72
N ALA A 271 1.52 0.75 5.55
CA ALA A 271 0.84 -0.09 4.58
C ALA A 271 -0.67 -0.19 4.82
N GLU A 272 -1.10 -0.45 6.06
CA GLU A 272 -2.52 -0.45 6.43
C GLU A 272 -3.18 0.92 6.16
N VAL A 273 -2.51 2.02 6.51
CA VAL A 273 -2.99 3.38 6.22
C VAL A 273 -3.12 3.62 4.72
N ALA A 274 -2.12 3.25 3.94
CA ALA A 274 -2.12 3.43 2.49
C ALA A 274 -3.21 2.57 1.79
N ILE A 275 -3.45 1.35 2.27
CA ILE A 275 -4.55 0.50 1.76
C ILE A 275 -5.91 1.12 2.06
N ASN A 276 -6.11 1.66 3.27
CA ASN A 276 -7.37 2.35 3.60
C ASN A 276 -7.59 3.59 2.72
N LYS A 277 -6.54 4.40 2.52
CA LYS A 277 -6.59 5.57 1.65
C LYS A 277 -6.92 5.19 0.20
N TYR A 278 -6.34 4.10 -0.30
CA TYR A 278 -6.68 3.57 -1.61
C TYR A 278 -8.16 3.21 -1.72
N LYS A 279 -8.72 2.51 -0.71
CA LYS A 279 -10.12 2.11 -0.71
C LYS A 279 -11.06 3.30 -0.75
N GLU A 280 -10.73 4.37 -0.03
CA GLU A 280 -11.49 5.63 -0.05
C GLU A 280 -11.47 6.27 -1.44
N TYR A 281 -10.28 6.41 -2.06
CA TYR A 281 -10.19 6.96 -3.41
C TYR A 281 -10.86 6.07 -4.45
N ASN A 282 -10.73 4.75 -4.36
CA ASN A 282 -11.35 3.81 -5.29
C ASN A 282 -12.88 3.89 -5.19
N LYS A 283 -13.42 4.05 -3.98
CA LYS A 283 -14.85 4.31 -3.78
C LYS A 283 -15.30 5.63 -4.42
N GLY A 284 -14.50 6.68 -4.30
CA GLY A 284 -14.76 7.96 -4.96
C GLY A 284 -14.76 7.86 -6.48
N LEU A 285 -13.78 7.16 -7.06
CA LEU A 285 -13.71 6.91 -8.50
C LEU A 285 -14.93 6.12 -9.00
N LEU A 286 -15.34 5.07 -8.28
CA LEU A 286 -16.50 4.27 -8.66
C LEU A 286 -17.80 5.07 -8.61
N SER A 287 -17.98 5.95 -7.62
CA SER A 287 -19.19 6.79 -7.57
C SER A 287 -19.26 7.82 -8.71
N ILE A 288 -18.10 8.27 -9.21
CA ILE A 288 -18.03 9.12 -10.41
C ILE A 288 -18.40 8.31 -11.66
N ILE A 289 -17.88 7.10 -11.82
CA ILE A 289 -18.20 6.21 -12.95
C ILE A 289 -19.69 5.81 -12.95
N GLU A 290 -20.29 5.68 -11.76
CA GLU A 290 -21.70 5.33 -11.60
C GLU A 290 -22.67 6.51 -11.73
N ASP A 291 -22.17 7.74 -11.91
CA ASP A 291 -22.94 8.99 -11.82
C ASP A 291 -23.75 9.12 -10.50
N ASP A 292 -23.31 8.45 -9.43
CA ASP A 292 -23.91 8.47 -8.08
C ASP A 292 -22.97 9.15 -7.06
N VAL A 293 -22.48 10.33 -7.44
CA VAL A 293 -21.60 11.12 -6.56
C VAL A 293 -22.40 11.58 -5.36
N THR A 294 -22.14 10.99 -4.19
CA THR A 294 -22.76 11.36 -2.92
C THR A 294 -21.84 12.21 -2.02
N ASP A 295 -20.53 12.15 -2.25
CA ASP A 295 -19.53 12.91 -1.48
C ASP A 295 -19.59 14.40 -1.81
N LYS A 296 -19.67 15.24 -0.76
CA LYS A 296 -19.79 16.69 -0.90
C LYS A 296 -18.56 17.33 -1.55
N LYS A 297 -17.35 16.87 -1.25
CA LYS A 297 -16.11 17.41 -1.84
C LYS A 297 -16.01 17.07 -3.32
N ILE A 298 -16.37 15.84 -3.68
CA ILE A 298 -16.38 15.42 -5.10
C ILE A 298 -17.43 16.23 -5.88
N LYS A 299 -18.61 16.49 -5.28
CA LYS A 299 -19.61 17.40 -5.88
C LYS A 299 -19.08 18.82 -6.08
N GLU A 300 -18.38 19.37 -5.10
CA GLU A 300 -17.78 20.71 -5.19
C GLU A 300 -16.73 20.76 -6.30
N GLU A 301 -15.87 19.74 -6.41
CA GLU A 301 -14.86 19.64 -7.48
C GLU A 301 -15.51 19.48 -8.87
N MET A 302 -16.56 18.66 -8.97
CA MET A 302 -17.35 18.51 -10.20
C MET A 302 -17.92 19.86 -10.65
N LEU A 303 -18.50 20.64 -9.73
CA LEU A 303 -19.04 21.97 -10.03
C LEU A 303 -17.93 22.95 -10.44
N ASP A 304 -16.76 22.91 -9.81
CA ASP A 304 -15.62 23.73 -10.18
C ASP A 304 -15.10 23.40 -11.58
N ILE A 305 -15.03 22.12 -11.94
CA ILE A 305 -14.66 21.67 -13.30
C ILE A 305 -15.72 22.15 -14.30
N GLN A 306 -17.02 21.99 -13.99
CA GLN A 306 -18.11 22.47 -14.84
C GLN A 306 -18.02 23.97 -15.07
N ASN A 307 -17.79 24.76 -14.01
CA ASN A 307 -17.65 26.21 -14.11
C ASN A 307 -16.46 26.62 -14.97
N LYS A 308 -15.31 25.94 -14.85
CA LYS A 308 -14.13 26.17 -15.71
C LYS A 308 -14.43 25.83 -17.17
N ASN A 309 -15.03 24.66 -17.42
CA ASN A 309 -15.40 24.23 -18.77
C ASN A 309 -16.40 25.18 -19.43
N ILE A 310 -17.41 25.67 -18.69
CA ILE A 310 -18.36 26.68 -19.17
C ILE A 310 -17.64 27.98 -19.52
N LYS A 311 -16.70 28.43 -18.68
CA LYS A 311 -15.93 29.66 -18.92
C LYS A 311 -15.06 29.55 -20.18
N GLU A 312 -14.37 28.42 -20.36
CA GLU A 312 -13.58 28.14 -21.57
C GLU A 312 -14.47 28.03 -22.81
N GLY A 313 -15.57 27.29 -22.72
CA GLY A 313 -16.56 27.16 -23.81
C GLY A 313 -17.14 28.50 -24.25
N LEU A 314 -17.48 29.38 -23.31
CA LEU A 314 -17.91 30.75 -23.60
C LEU A 314 -16.80 31.60 -24.24
N GLY A 315 -15.54 31.37 -23.87
CA GLY A 315 -14.38 31.94 -24.53
C GLY A 315 -14.30 31.55 -26.00
N TYR A 316 -14.35 30.25 -26.32
CA TYR A 316 -14.34 29.77 -27.69
C TYR A 316 -15.52 30.29 -28.52
N VAL A 317 -16.71 30.37 -27.94
CA VAL A 317 -17.88 30.97 -28.62
C VAL A 317 -17.66 32.44 -28.91
N LYS A 318 -17.10 33.20 -27.96
CA LYS A 318 -16.77 34.61 -28.14
C LYS A 318 -15.74 34.79 -29.26
N ASP A 319 -14.66 34.01 -29.24
CA ASP A 319 -13.59 34.09 -30.24
C ASP A 319 -14.11 33.72 -31.63
N PHE A 320 -14.92 32.66 -31.73
CA PHE A 320 -15.60 32.27 -32.97
C PHE A 320 -16.51 33.39 -33.52
N ILE A 321 -17.28 34.06 -32.66
CA ILE A 321 -18.13 35.20 -33.07
C ILE A 321 -17.27 36.40 -33.48
N GLN A 322 -16.14 36.65 -32.84
CA GLN A 322 -15.25 37.76 -33.19
C GLN A 322 -14.53 37.52 -34.52
N GLU A 323 -14.10 36.28 -34.81
CA GLU A 323 -13.37 35.93 -36.03
C GLU A 323 -14.30 35.74 -37.25
N LEU A 324 -15.43 35.04 -37.09
CA LEU A 324 -16.34 34.72 -38.20
C LEU A 324 -17.54 35.66 -38.30
N GLY A 325 -17.86 36.42 -37.24
CA GLY A 325 -18.94 37.40 -37.25
C GLY A 325 -18.85 38.42 -38.37
N PRO A 326 -17.67 39.03 -38.63
CA PRO A 326 -17.49 39.97 -39.75
C PRO A 326 -17.72 39.31 -41.12
N VAL A 327 -17.29 38.06 -41.29
CA VAL A 327 -17.43 37.30 -42.54
C VAL A 327 -18.88 36.92 -42.81
N ILE A 328 -19.62 36.53 -41.76
CA ILE A 328 -21.04 36.18 -41.86
C ILE A 328 -21.90 37.43 -42.12
N ILE A 329 -21.57 38.56 -41.49
CA ILE A 329 -22.26 39.85 -41.71
C ILE A 329 -21.96 40.38 -43.12
N ALA A 330 -20.74 40.20 -43.64
CA ALA A 330 -20.39 40.60 -45.00
C ALA A 330 -21.01 39.68 -46.10
N ALA A 331 -21.39 38.46 -45.75
CA ALA A 331 -22.03 37.50 -46.65
C ALA A 331 -23.58 37.57 -46.66
N MET A 332 -24.18 38.39 -45.78
CA MET A 332 -25.61 38.67 -45.72
C MET A 332 -25.96 40.00 -46.39
#